data_AF-A0A954WZ87-F1
#
_entry.id   AF-A0A954WZ87-F1
#
_cell.length_a   1.000
_cell.length_b   1.000
_cell.length_c   1.000
_cell.angle_alpha   90.00
_cell.angle_beta   90.00
_cell.angle_gamma   90.00
#
_symmetry.space_group_name_H-M   'P 1'
#
loop_
_entity.id
_entity.type
_entity.pdbx_description
1 polymer ?
#
loop_
_entity_poly.entity_id
_entity_poly.type
_entity_poly.pdbx_seq_one_letter_code
_entity_poly.pdbx_strand_id
1 'polypeptide(L)' 'MDMKRTLQIALILSILIGSGVHYAPAKEIALIPRKQVFGNPEKARARISPDGNQLAFLAPKDGVLNVWVATVGQ' A
#
# COMPACT_ATOMS: atom_id res chain seq x y z
N MET A 1 52.71 -33.39 -5.38
CA MET A 1 51.66 -32.39 -5.07
C MET A 1 51.94 -31.88 -3.67
N ASP A 2 52.36 -30.62 -3.52
CA ASP A 2 52.86 -30.12 -2.23
C ASP A 2 51.70 -29.90 -1.25
N MET A 3 51.84 -30.38 0.00
CA MET A 3 50.80 -30.30 1.05
C MET A 3 50.24 -28.89 1.22
N LYS A 4 51.08 -27.85 1.05
CA LYS A 4 50.72 -26.43 1.14
C LYS A 4 49.82 -25.97 -0.02
N ARG A 5 50.04 -26.51 -1.23
CA ARG A 5 49.23 -26.21 -2.42
C ARG A 5 47.86 -26.89 -2.34
N THR A 6 47.81 -28.10 -1.78
CA THR A 6 46.54 -28.82 -1.55
C THR A 6 45.65 -28.12 -0.52
N LEU A 7 46.24 -27.63 0.58
CA LEU A 7 45.53 -26.87 1.62
C LEU A 7 45.02 -25.51 1.11
N GLN A 8 45.80 -24.81 0.29
CA GLN A 8 45.36 -23.53 -0.30
C GLN A 8 44.21 -23.72 -1.31
N ILE A 9 44.25 -24.76 -2.14
CA ILE A 9 43.16 -25.06 -3.08
C ILE A 9 41.89 -25.45 -2.33
N ALA A 10 41.98 -26.25 -1.26
CA ALA A 10 40.84 -26.59 -0.42
C ALA A 10 40.23 -25.36 0.28
N LEU A 11 41.06 -24.41 0.72
CA LEU A 11 40.59 -23.17 1.36
C LEU A 11 39.85 -22.25 0.37
N ILE A 12 40.37 -22.08 -0.84
CA ILE A 12 39.72 -21.27 -1.90
C ILE A 12 38.39 -21.89 -2.34
N LEU A 13 38.33 -23.23 -2.43
CA LEU A 13 37.08 -23.94 -2.74
C LEU A 13 36.02 -23.78 -1.63
N SER A 14 36.43 -23.73 -0.36
CA SER A 14 35.48 -23.52 0.75
C SER A 14 34.86 -22.11 0.77
N ILE A 15 35.58 -21.10 0.28
CA ILE A 15 35.08 -19.71 0.19
C ILE A 15 34.06 -19.56 -0.96
N LEU A 16 34.22 -20.32 -2.06
CA LEU A 16 33.28 -20.29 -3.19
C LEU A 16 31.93 -20.96 -2.89
N ILE A 17 31.89 -21.94 -1.97
CA ILE A 17 30.66 -22.68 -1.63
C ILE A 17 29.87 -21.98 -0.51
N GLY A 18 30.55 -21.22 0.37
CA GLY A 18 29.95 -20.65 1.58
C GLY A 18 29.30 -19.26 1.45
N SER A 19 29.45 -18.57 0.32
CA SER A 19 28.94 -17.20 0.15
C SER A 19 27.81 -17.15 -0.87
N GLY A 20 26.73 -17.88 -0.59
CA GLY A 20 25.46 -17.59 -1.22
C GLY A 20 25.03 -16.20 -0.77
N VAL A 21 25.17 -15.20 -1.64
CA VAL A 21 24.51 -13.92 -1.44
C VAL A 21 23.02 -14.22 -1.37
N HIS A 22 22.48 -14.29 -0.16
CA HIS A 22 21.05 -14.43 0.07
C HIS A 22 20.42 -13.13 -0.39
N TYR A 23 20.06 -13.06 -1.66
CA TYR A 23 19.15 -12.05 -2.14
C TYR A 23 17.80 -12.38 -1.51
N ALA A 24 17.49 -11.71 -0.39
CA ALA A 24 16.14 -11.77 0.14
C ALA A 24 15.23 -11.24 -0.98
N PRO A 25 14.30 -12.05 -1.54
CA PRO A 25 13.35 -11.52 -2.50
C PRO A 25 12.70 -10.28 -1.91
N ALA A 26 12.67 -9.19 -2.69
CA ALA A 26 12.02 -7.97 -2.28
C ALA A 26 10.60 -8.32 -1.83
N LYS A 27 10.27 -8.02 -0.58
CA LYS A 27 8.95 -8.28 -0.03
C LYS A 27 7.95 -7.50 -0.88
N GLU A 28 7.11 -8.21 -1.62
CA GLU A 28 6.05 -7.57 -2.41
C GLU A 28 5.15 -6.77 -1.47
N ILE A 29 5.09 -5.46 -1.70
CA ILE A 29 4.22 -4.56 -0.94
C ILE A 29 2.88 -4.52 -1.67
N ALA A 30 1.82 -4.87 -0.96
CA ALA A 30 0.46 -4.71 -1.48
C ALA A 30 0.22 -3.23 -1.81
N LEU A 31 -0.05 -2.94 -3.08
CA LEU A 31 -0.34 -1.58 -3.53
C LEU A 31 -1.74 -1.16 -3.09
N ILE A 32 -1.88 0.07 -2.62
CA ILE A 32 -3.19 0.68 -2.40
C ILE A 32 -3.86 0.86 -3.77
N PRO A 33 -5.08 0.35 -3.99
CA PRO A 33 -5.78 0.57 -5.25
C PRO A 33 -5.97 2.07 -5.54
N ARG A 34 -5.62 2.51 -6.75
CA ARG A 34 -5.72 3.94 -7.15
C ARG A 34 -7.10 4.55 -6.87
N LYS A 35 -8.18 3.77 -7.10
CA LYS A 35 -9.56 4.19 -6.86
C LYS A 35 -9.83 4.58 -5.40
N GLN A 36 -9.10 4.01 -4.44
CA GLN A 36 -9.27 4.31 -3.03
C GLN A 36 -8.64 5.64 -2.62
N VAL A 37 -7.64 6.11 -3.36
CA VAL A 37 -6.97 7.39 -3.11
C VAL A 37 -7.57 8.53 -3.94
N PHE A 38 -7.94 8.24 -5.19
CA PHE A 38 -8.33 9.26 -6.18
C PHE A 38 -9.79 9.17 -6.63
N GLY A 39 -10.54 8.17 -6.17
CA GLY A 39 -11.97 8.05 -6.48
C GLY A 39 -12.82 9.05 -5.70
N ASN A 40 -14.12 9.10 -6.03
CA ASN A 40 -15.07 9.90 -5.27
C ASN A 40 -15.22 9.33 -3.84
N PRO A 41 -15.23 10.19 -2.81
CA PRO A 41 -15.55 9.78 -1.45
C PRO A 41 -17.01 9.33 -1.36
N GLU A 42 -17.32 8.47 -0.39
CA GLU A 42 -18.72 8.07 -0.11
C GLU A 42 -19.57 9.25 0.34
N LYS A 43 -19.05 10.06 1.27
CA LYS A 43 -19.65 11.33 1.72
C LYS A 43 -18.54 12.35 1.98
N ALA A 44 -18.76 13.60 1.58
CA ALA A 44 -17.81 14.69 1.81
C ALA A 44 -18.51 16.04 2.02
N ARG A 45 -17.76 17.01 2.57
CA ARG A 45 -18.18 18.41 2.74
C ARG A 45 -19.53 18.58 3.45
N ALA A 46 -19.76 17.83 4.53
CA ALA A 46 -20.98 17.92 5.31
C ALA A 46 -21.18 19.35 5.87
N ARG A 47 -22.43 19.83 5.83
CA ARG A 47 -22.89 21.14 6.31
C ARG A 47 -24.23 20.98 7.00
N ILE A 48 -24.36 21.50 8.21
CA ILE A 48 -25.65 21.56 8.92
C ILE A 48 -26.33 22.91 8.66
N SER A 49 -27.65 22.93 8.54
CA SER A 49 -28.42 24.16 8.47
C SER A 49 -28.36 24.95 9.80
N PRO A 50 -28.58 26.28 9.78
CA PRO A 50 -28.53 27.08 11.01
C PRO A 50 -29.51 26.64 12.11
N ASP A 51 -30.68 26.11 11.73
CA ASP A 51 -31.68 25.58 12.64
C ASP A 51 -31.41 24.14 13.09
N GLY A 52 -30.37 23.49 12.57
CA GLY A 52 -29.95 22.13 12.94
C GLY A 52 -30.75 20.99 12.30
N ASN A 53 -31.80 21.29 11.54
CA ASN A 53 -32.75 20.26 11.08
C ASN A 53 -32.30 19.55 9.80
N GLN A 54 -31.38 20.13 9.02
CA GLN A 54 -30.99 19.60 7.71
C GLN A 54 -29.46 19.41 7.63
N LEU A 55 -29.04 18.32 6.99
CA LEU A 55 -27.65 18.04 6.66
C LEU A 55 -27.48 17.97 5.14
N ALA A 56 -26.65 18.85 4.58
CA ALA A 56 -26.22 18.79 3.19
C ALA A 56 -24.83 18.14 3.08
N PHE A 57 -24.63 17.28 2.09
CA PHE A 57 -23.33 16.64 1.82
C PHE A 57 -23.17 16.29 0.34
N LEU A 58 -21.93 16.02 -0.06
CA LEU A 58 -21.61 15.49 -1.39
C LEU A 58 -21.52 13.97 -1.35
N ALA A 59 -22.21 13.30 -2.29
CA ALA A 59 -22.08 11.85 -2.49
C ALA A 59 -22.28 11.49 -3.98
N PRO A 60 -21.63 10.42 -4.47
CA PRO A 60 -21.66 10.07 -5.88
C PRO A 60 -23.00 9.46 -6.30
N LYS A 61 -23.49 9.85 -7.47
CA LYS A 61 -24.52 9.16 -8.24
C LYS A 61 -23.95 8.90 -9.63
N ASP A 62 -23.93 7.64 -10.05
CA ASP A 62 -23.39 7.23 -11.35
C ASP A 62 -21.97 7.77 -11.63
N GLY A 63 -21.11 7.79 -10.61
CA GLY A 63 -19.73 8.24 -10.71
C GLY A 63 -19.51 9.75 -10.66
N VAL A 64 -20.57 10.56 -10.48
CA VAL A 64 -20.48 12.02 -10.37
C VAL A 64 -20.92 12.48 -8.97
N LEU A 65 -20.15 13.35 -8.32
CA LEU A 65 -20.53 13.94 -7.02
C LEU A 65 -21.74 14.85 -7.19
N ASN A 66 -22.77 14.58 -6.40
CA ASN A 66 -24.01 15.35 -6.35
C ASN A 66 -24.23 15.93 -4.94
N VAL A 67 -25.08 16.94 -4.85
CA VAL A 67 -25.54 17.49 -3.57
C VAL A 67 -26.74 16.68 -3.08
N TRP A 68 -26.67 16.25 -1.84
CA TRP A 68 -27.75 15.56 -1.14
C TRP A 68 -28.13 16.36 0.10
N VAL A 69 -29.40 16.27 0.48
CA VAL A 69 -29.94 16.87 1.71
C VAL A 69 -30.79 15.83 2.42
N ALA A 70 -30.58 15.68 3.74
CA ALA A 70 -31.38 14.81 4.60
C ALA A 70 -31.81 15.56 5.85
N THR A 71 -32.95 15.17 6.41
CA THR A 71 -33.38 15.63 7.74
C THR A 71 -32.55 14.94 8.81
N VAL A 72 -32.06 15.70 9.76
CA VAL A 72 -31.22 15.18 10.85
C VAL A 72 -32.07 14.27 11.75
N GLY A 73 -31.58 13.05 12.01
CA GLY A 73 -32.24 12.08 12.88
C GLY A 73 -33.29 11.18 12.23
N GLN A 74 -33.40 11.22 10.89
CA GLN A 74 -34.24 10.29 10.11
C GLN A 74 -33.41 9.23 9.39
#